data_AF-A0A923NYC2-F1
#
_entry.id   AF-A0A923NYC2-F1
#
_cell.length_a   1.000
_cell.length_b   1.000
_cell.length_c   1.000
_cell.angle_alpha   90.00
_cell.angle_beta   90.00
_cell.angle_gamma   90.00
#
_symmetry.space_group_name_H-M   'P 1'
#
loop_
_entity.id
_entity.type
_entity.pdbx_description
1 polymer ?
#
loop_
_entity_poly.entity_id
_entity_poly.type
_entity_poly.pdbx_seq_one_letter_code
_entity_poly.pdbx_strand_id
1 'polypeptide(L)'
;MTRLGLHHRDRHSLQRMPAPERGVRRLWAWLALVLLLVAATGACAAPAAADAPKARVAWEQLAPVERSVLAPVQSQWAGLGPRQQQALRRLVARWQDAPPPRRRVIEQRLQHWAGLTPAQRMTQARQLARLRALPPARQQRLREVWARFQSLPPAERAALRARFAAHAATVMPDAAGPHWTPAPLRALTPMQRQALRAHLRSLPPQARADERARLLALTPQQLRDYVRELPPAQP
;
A
#
# COMPACT_ATOMS: atom_id res chain seq x y z
N MET A 1 18.30 -63.40 19.76
CA MET A 1 17.23 -63.17 18.77
C MET A 1 16.46 -61.95 19.29
N THR A 2 16.37 -60.77 18.67
CA THR A 2 16.49 -60.33 17.28
C THR A 2 16.73 -58.80 17.27
N ARG A 3 17.41 -58.30 16.24
CA ARG A 3 17.73 -56.88 15.94
C ARG A 3 16.47 -56.05 15.59
N LEU A 4 16.74 -54.74 15.38
CA LEU A 4 15.97 -53.68 14.70
C LEU A 4 15.28 -52.71 15.66
N GLY A 5 15.44 -51.40 15.55
CA GLY A 5 16.13 -50.60 14.54
C GLY A 5 15.96 -49.12 14.90
N LEU A 6 17.08 -48.39 14.89
CA LEU A 6 17.12 -46.93 14.89
C LEU A 6 16.34 -46.43 13.66
N HIS A 7 15.11 -45.96 13.86
CA HIS A 7 14.48 -45.06 12.89
C HIS A 7 14.71 -43.62 13.32
N HIS A 8 15.78 -43.09 12.74
CA HIS A 8 16.05 -41.69 12.51
C HIS A 8 14.76 -40.99 12.07
N ARG A 9 14.13 -40.24 12.99
CA ARG A 9 12.96 -39.41 12.64
C ARG A 9 13.48 -38.09 12.10
N ASP A 10 13.22 -37.90 10.82
CA ASP A 10 13.64 -36.80 9.95
C ASP A 10 13.64 -35.41 10.60
N ARG A 11 14.83 -34.81 10.66
CA ARG A 11 15.05 -33.37 10.90
C ARG A 11 15.02 -32.59 9.57
N HIS A 12 14.02 -32.81 8.72
CA HIS A 12 13.94 -32.16 7.41
C HIS A 12 12.58 -31.53 7.07
N SER A 13 11.88 -30.98 8.05
CA SER A 13 10.65 -30.19 7.83
C SER A 13 10.79 -28.68 8.14
N LEU A 14 12.02 -28.16 8.24
CA LEU A 14 12.30 -26.72 8.37
C LEU A 14 12.64 -26.02 7.04
N GLN A 15 12.04 -26.43 5.91
CA GLN A 15 12.14 -25.65 4.67
C GLN A 15 10.85 -25.70 3.85
N ARG A 16 9.96 -24.75 4.15
CA ARG A 16 9.34 -23.82 3.17
C ARG A 16 8.36 -22.91 3.90
N MET A 17 8.90 -21.96 4.68
CA MET A 17 8.11 -20.79 5.06
C MET A 17 7.82 -19.96 3.79
N PRO A 18 6.56 -19.57 3.53
CA PRO A 18 6.29 -18.66 2.42
C PRO A 18 6.94 -17.31 2.70
N ALA A 19 7.74 -16.83 1.74
CA ALA A 19 8.39 -15.52 1.82
C ALA A 19 7.34 -14.41 2.06
N PRO A 20 7.66 -13.37 2.84
CA PRO A 20 6.74 -12.27 3.04
C PRO A 20 6.42 -11.58 1.71
N GLU A 21 5.17 -11.71 1.28
CA GLU A 21 4.51 -11.11 0.13
C GLU A 21 5.01 -9.68 -0.16
N ARG A 22 5.62 -9.50 -1.34
CA ARG A 22 6.27 -8.26 -1.82
C ARG A 22 5.35 -7.02 -1.82
N GLY A 23 4.03 -7.21 -1.71
CA GLY A 23 3.02 -6.14 -1.64
C GLY A 23 2.96 -5.39 -0.31
N VAL A 24 3.28 -6.06 0.81
CA VAL A 24 3.25 -5.43 2.14
C VAL A 24 4.38 -4.41 2.27
N ARG A 25 5.57 -4.71 1.77
CA ARG A 25 6.72 -3.80 1.86
C ARG A 25 6.47 -2.46 1.15
N ARG A 26 5.57 -2.41 0.15
CA ARG A 26 5.27 -1.21 -0.65
C ARG A 26 4.26 -0.27 0.01
N LEU A 27 3.24 -0.79 0.69
CA LEU A 27 2.29 0.04 1.46
C LEU A 27 2.94 0.61 2.75
N TRP A 28 3.82 -0.20 3.36
CA TRP A 28 4.61 0.18 4.54
C TRP A 28 5.75 1.15 4.21
N ALA A 29 6.37 1.03 3.03
CA ALA A 29 7.27 2.03 2.50
C ALA A 29 6.54 3.36 2.19
N TRP A 30 5.26 3.31 1.79
CA TRP A 30 4.41 4.47 1.52
C TRP A 30 3.99 5.23 2.77
N LEU A 31 3.48 4.54 3.79
CA LEU A 31 3.19 5.19 5.06
C LEU A 31 4.48 5.63 5.77
N ALA A 32 5.60 4.91 5.65
CA ALA A 32 6.90 5.42 6.11
C ALA A 32 7.41 6.62 5.28
N LEU A 33 7.07 6.73 3.98
CA LEU A 33 7.40 7.88 3.14
C LEU A 33 6.57 9.11 3.52
N VAL A 34 5.28 8.93 3.71
CA VAL A 34 4.36 9.97 4.21
C VAL A 34 4.73 10.36 5.64
N LEU A 35 5.07 9.40 6.52
CA LEU A 35 5.48 9.72 7.89
C LEU A 35 6.87 10.35 7.97
N LEU A 36 7.84 9.99 7.11
CA LEU A 36 9.16 10.62 7.12
C LEU A 36 9.12 12.03 6.50
N LEU A 37 8.22 12.27 5.53
CA LEU A 37 7.92 13.63 5.05
C LEU A 37 7.26 14.49 6.13
N VAL A 38 6.58 13.86 7.08
CA VAL A 38 5.96 14.49 8.24
C VAL A 38 6.89 14.56 9.46
N ALA A 39 7.84 13.64 9.62
CA ALA A 39 8.83 13.64 10.71
C ALA A 39 10.04 14.56 10.44
N ALA A 40 10.11 15.18 9.26
CA ALA A 40 11.02 16.29 9.00
C ALA A 40 10.47 17.64 9.49
N THR A 41 9.31 17.68 10.16
CA THR A 41 8.80 18.88 10.85
C THR A 41 8.97 18.70 12.35
N GLY A 42 10.21 18.78 12.79
CA GLY A 42 10.61 18.86 14.19
C GLY A 42 11.65 19.96 14.36
N ALA A 43 11.29 21.19 13.99
CA ALA A 43 11.86 22.46 14.45
C ALA A 43 11.09 23.60 13.77
N CYS A 44 10.71 24.61 14.54
CA CYS A 44 9.98 25.80 14.10
C CYS A 44 10.67 26.48 12.91
N ALA A 45 9.93 26.70 11.82
CA ALA A 45 10.13 27.81 10.90
C ALA A 45 8.83 28.04 10.11
N ALA A 46 8.50 29.32 9.93
CA ALA A 46 7.33 29.93 9.32
C ALA A 46 6.74 29.22 8.07
N PRO A 47 5.48 29.55 7.68
CA PRO A 47 4.94 29.10 6.40
C PRO A 47 5.71 29.78 5.27
N ALA A 48 6.82 29.16 4.83
CA ALA A 48 7.41 29.47 3.55
C ALA A 48 6.48 28.89 2.46
N ALA A 49 5.36 29.57 2.24
CA ALA A 49 4.75 29.67 0.92
C ALA A 49 5.68 30.51 0.02
N ALA A 50 6.96 30.12 -0.07
CA ALA A 50 7.95 30.74 -0.91
C ALA A 50 7.78 30.19 -2.33
N ASP A 51 7.65 31.12 -3.26
CA ASP A 51 7.59 31.00 -4.72
C ASP A 51 7.73 29.57 -5.28
N ALA A 52 6.57 29.01 -5.63
CA ALA A 52 6.56 27.89 -6.55
C ALA A 52 7.11 28.39 -7.90
N PRO A 53 8.22 27.82 -8.41
CA PRO A 53 8.78 28.22 -9.69
C PRO A 53 7.70 28.06 -10.76
N LYS A 54 7.52 29.09 -11.58
CA LYS A 54 6.53 29.09 -12.66
C LYS A 54 7.02 28.29 -13.88
N ALA A 55 8.33 28.19 -14.08
CA ALA A 55 8.94 27.51 -15.21
C ALA A 55 9.28 26.03 -14.93
N ARG A 56 9.04 25.18 -15.94
CA ARG A 56 9.53 23.79 -15.95
C ARG A 56 11.00 23.79 -16.36
N VAL A 57 11.79 22.90 -15.76
CA VAL A 57 13.20 22.69 -16.08
C VAL A 57 13.30 21.51 -17.03
N ALA A 58 14.02 21.69 -18.14
CA ALA A 58 14.26 20.58 -19.08
C ALA A 58 15.17 19.52 -18.43
N TRP A 59 15.04 18.25 -18.85
CA TRP A 59 15.86 17.16 -18.30
C TRP A 59 17.36 17.44 -18.44
N GLU A 60 17.79 18.02 -19.57
CA GLU A 60 19.20 18.33 -19.84
C GLU A 60 19.76 19.49 -19.03
N GLN A 61 18.89 20.32 -18.45
CA GLN A 61 19.29 21.42 -17.57
C GLN A 61 19.53 20.97 -16.13
N LEU A 62 19.27 19.70 -15.81
CA LEU A 62 19.52 19.14 -14.49
C LEU A 62 21.02 18.91 -14.27
N ALA A 63 21.48 19.18 -13.04
CA ALA A 63 22.86 18.90 -12.66
C ALA A 63 23.16 17.39 -12.83
N PRO A 64 24.41 16.98 -13.13
CA PRO A 64 24.75 15.57 -13.36
C PRO A 64 24.31 14.64 -12.21
N VAL A 65 24.49 15.09 -10.96
CA VAL A 65 24.03 14.37 -9.77
C VAL A 65 22.50 14.27 -9.71
N GLU A 66 21.77 15.34 -10.07
CA GLU A 66 20.30 15.31 -10.14
C GLU A 66 19.83 14.31 -11.19
N ARG A 67 20.46 14.29 -12.38
CA ARG A 67 20.15 13.31 -13.45
C ARG A 67 20.40 11.87 -13.00
N SER A 68 21.49 11.62 -12.27
CA SER A 68 21.82 10.27 -11.78
C SER A 68 20.79 9.74 -10.76
N VAL A 69 20.42 10.56 -9.77
CA VAL A 69 19.48 10.16 -8.73
C VAL A 69 18.06 10.07 -9.29
N LEU A 70 17.68 11.01 -10.18
CA LEU A 70 16.36 11.07 -10.80
C LEU A 70 16.20 10.18 -12.03
N ALA A 71 17.21 9.40 -12.43
CA ALA A 71 17.13 8.52 -13.59
C ALA A 71 15.84 7.66 -13.65
N PRO A 72 15.31 7.11 -12.53
CA PRO A 72 14.07 6.34 -12.56
C PRO A 72 12.85 7.14 -13.06
N VAL A 73 12.86 8.48 -12.95
CA VAL A 73 11.75 9.35 -13.32
C VAL A 73 11.96 10.12 -14.62
N GLN A 74 13.08 9.86 -15.32
CA GLN A 74 13.46 10.57 -16.56
C GLN A 74 12.33 10.59 -17.60
N SER A 75 11.77 9.41 -17.93
CA SER A 75 10.73 9.27 -18.96
C SER A 75 9.46 10.06 -18.68
N GLN A 76 9.25 10.46 -17.43
CA GLN A 76 8.05 11.16 -16.98
C GLN A 76 8.32 12.63 -16.70
N TRP A 77 9.59 13.04 -16.69
CA TRP A 77 10.04 14.35 -16.23
C TRP A 77 9.36 15.51 -16.98
N ALA A 78 9.23 15.39 -18.30
CA ALA A 78 8.59 16.39 -19.16
C ALA A 78 7.10 16.59 -18.84
N GLY A 79 6.43 15.53 -18.35
CA GLY A 79 5.02 15.57 -17.93
C GLY A 79 4.80 16.10 -16.52
N LEU A 80 5.87 16.34 -15.74
CA LEU A 80 5.76 16.85 -14.39
C LEU A 80 5.57 18.38 -14.40
N GLY A 81 4.61 18.86 -13.60
CA GLY A 81 4.46 20.29 -13.35
C GLY A 81 5.66 20.87 -12.59
N PRO A 82 5.88 22.19 -12.64
CA PRO A 82 7.10 22.80 -12.10
C PRO A 82 7.24 22.62 -10.57
N ARG A 83 6.12 22.61 -9.83
CA ARG A 83 6.11 22.26 -8.39
C ARG A 83 6.61 20.84 -8.11
N GLN A 84 6.27 19.88 -8.98
CA GLN A 84 6.68 18.48 -8.82
C GLN A 84 8.16 18.30 -9.15
N GLN A 85 8.62 18.92 -10.24
CA GLN A 85 10.04 18.94 -10.61
C GLN A 85 10.89 19.54 -9.49
N GLN A 86 10.49 20.68 -8.92
CA GLN A 86 11.21 21.30 -7.80
C GLN A 86 11.19 20.43 -6.54
N ALA A 87 10.08 19.71 -6.26
CA ALA A 87 10.01 18.80 -5.13
C ALA A 87 11.00 17.62 -5.26
N LEU A 88 11.16 17.08 -6.48
CA LEU A 88 12.13 16.04 -6.78
C LEU A 88 13.57 16.55 -6.68
N ARG A 89 13.86 17.77 -7.15
CA ARG A 89 15.18 18.40 -6.98
C ARG A 89 15.54 18.60 -5.50
N ARG A 90 14.58 19.06 -4.68
CA ARG A 90 14.75 19.13 -3.21
C ARG A 90 14.92 17.76 -2.55
N LEU A 91 14.46 16.67 -3.17
CA LEU A 91 14.71 15.31 -2.69
C LEU A 91 16.17 14.93 -2.96
N VAL A 92 16.72 15.29 -4.13
CA VAL A 92 18.14 15.07 -4.46
C VAL A 92 19.05 15.83 -3.49
N ALA A 93 18.77 17.11 -3.21
CA ALA A 93 19.55 17.87 -2.22
C ALA A 93 19.59 17.15 -0.85
N ARG A 94 18.42 16.71 -0.37
CA ARG A 94 18.33 15.92 0.88
C ARG A 94 19.01 14.55 0.80
N TRP A 95 19.10 13.96 -0.38
CA TRP A 95 19.81 12.70 -0.59
C TRP A 95 21.33 12.91 -0.50
N GLN A 96 21.84 14.02 -1.03
CA GLN A 96 23.26 14.37 -0.95
C GLN A 96 23.70 14.52 0.52
N ASP A 97 22.89 15.20 1.33
CA ASP A 97 23.19 15.41 2.76
C ASP A 97 22.88 14.19 3.65
N ALA A 98 22.20 13.18 3.11
CA ALA A 98 21.77 12.03 3.90
C ALA A 98 22.91 11.01 4.12
N PRO A 99 22.99 10.34 5.28
CA PRO A 99 23.89 9.22 5.49
C PRO A 99 23.51 8.02 4.61
N PRO A 100 24.44 7.09 4.31
CA PRO A 100 24.23 5.97 3.39
C PRO A 100 22.93 5.16 3.59
N PRO A 101 22.52 4.77 4.82
CA PRO A 101 21.26 4.05 5.00
C PRO A 101 20.02 4.87 4.63
N ARG A 102 20.04 6.20 4.87
CA ARG A 102 18.93 7.08 4.47
C ARG A 102 18.89 7.29 2.95
N ARG A 103 20.05 7.37 2.29
CA ARG A 103 20.14 7.44 0.81
C ARG A 103 19.42 6.27 0.14
N ARG A 104 19.71 5.03 0.59
CA ARG A 104 19.05 3.81 0.10
C ARG A 104 17.53 3.87 0.25
N VAL A 105 17.04 4.37 1.38
CA VAL A 105 15.59 4.52 1.61
C VAL A 105 14.97 5.52 0.64
N ILE A 106 15.64 6.65 0.39
CA ILE A 106 15.19 7.67 -0.57
C ILE A 106 15.16 7.09 -1.99
N GLU A 107 16.20 6.40 -2.42
CA GLU A 107 16.29 5.75 -3.74
C GLU A 107 15.16 4.73 -3.94
N GLN A 108 14.93 3.85 -2.96
CA GLN A 108 13.85 2.85 -3.02
C GLN A 108 12.48 3.51 -3.16
N ARG A 109 12.26 4.62 -2.45
CA ARG A 109 11.00 5.38 -2.54
C ARG A 109 10.84 6.05 -3.90
N LEU A 110 11.92 6.60 -4.44
CA LEU A 110 11.92 7.21 -5.76
C LEU A 110 11.65 6.18 -6.86
N GLN A 111 12.31 5.02 -6.83
CA GLN A 111 12.03 3.91 -7.74
C GLN A 111 10.57 3.45 -7.65
N HIS A 112 10.05 3.32 -6.43
CA HIS A 112 8.65 2.96 -6.24
C HIS A 112 7.70 4.01 -6.81
N TRP A 113 7.99 5.29 -6.59
CA TRP A 113 7.20 6.40 -7.14
C TRP A 113 7.24 6.42 -8.68
N ALA A 114 8.40 6.19 -9.27
CA ALA A 114 8.58 6.11 -10.71
C ALA A 114 7.69 5.02 -11.35
N GLY A 115 7.51 3.89 -10.65
CA GLY A 115 6.64 2.80 -11.10
C GLY A 115 5.13 3.04 -10.95
N LEU A 116 4.71 4.17 -10.36
CA LEU A 116 3.27 4.46 -10.20
C LEU A 116 2.65 4.97 -11.49
N THR A 117 1.46 4.50 -11.84
CA THR A 117 0.70 5.06 -12.97
C THR A 117 0.13 6.46 -12.65
N PRO A 118 -0.22 7.28 -13.66
CA PRO A 118 -0.86 8.58 -13.41
C PRO A 118 -2.11 8.49 -12.52
N ALA A 119 -2.95 7.48 -12.73
CA ALA A 119 -4.14 7.24 -11.91
C ALA A 119 -3.78 6.88 -10.45
N GLN A 120 -2.73 6.08 -10.24
CA GLN A 120 -2.23 5.76 -8.90
C GLN A 120 -1.72 7.02 -8.22
N ARG A 121 -0.94 7.87 -8.90
CA ARG A 121 -0.45 9.16 -8.38
C ARG A 121 -1.59 10.12 -8.04
N MET A 122 -2.64 10.17 -8.84
CA MET A 122 -3.79 11.03 -8.55
C MET A 122 -4.55 10.54 -7.30
N THR A 123 -4.65 9.23 -7.11
CA THR A 123 -5.21 8.63 -5.89
C THR A 123 -4.35 8.97 -4.67
N GLN A 124 -3.04 8.82 -4.81
CA GLN A 124 -2.00 9.21 -3.86
C GLN A 124 -2.16 10.68 -3.41
N ALA A 125 -2.29 11.60 -4.38
CA ALA A 125 -2.44 13.03 -4.15
C ALA A 125 -3.75 13.34 -3.38
N ARG A 126 -4.86 12.72 -3.77
CA ARG A 126 -6.15 12.87 -3.07
C ARG A 126 -6.09 12.37 -1.62
N GLN A 127 -5.40 11.26 -1.36
CA GLN A 127 -5.21 10.76 0.00
C GLN A 127 -4.39 11.74 0.85
N LEU A 128 -3.29 12.26 0.30
CA LEU A 128 -2.47 13.25 1.00
C LEU A 128 -3.20 14.57 1.27
N ALA A 129 -4.00 15.05 0.31
CA ALA A 129 -4.83 16.24 0.49
C ALA A 129 -5.81 16.04 1.66
N ARG A 130 -6.49 14.89 1.73
CA ARG A 130 -7.37 14.54 2.86
C ARG A 130 -6.63 14.52 4.19
N LEU A 131 -5.43 13.93 4.24
CA LEU A 131 -4.63 13.90 5.47
C LEU A 131 -4.21 15.30 5.92
N ARG A 132 -3.83 16.17 4.99
CA ARG A 132 -3.45 17.57 5.29
C ARG A 132 -4.62 18.43 5.73
N ALA A 133 -5.82 18.11 5.25
CA ALA A 133 -7.06 18.78 5.66
C ALA A 133 -7.53 18.38 7.07
N LEU A 134 -6.96 17.34 7.68
CA LEU A 134 -7.29 16.97 9.06
C LEU A 134 -6.79 18.04 10.05
N PRO A 135 -7.52 18.30 11.15
CA PRO A 135 -7.04 19.14 12.24
C PRO A 135 -5.66 18.68 12.75
N PRO A 136 -4.76 19.59 13.17
CA PRO A 136 -3.41 19.26 13.61
C PRO A 136 -3.36 18.16 14.68
N ALA A 137 -4.27 18.20 15.66
CA ALA A 137 -4.39 17.18 16.70
C ALA A 137 -4.70 15.78 16.14
N ARG A 138 -5.55 15.68 15.11
CA ARG A 138 -5.84 14.41 14.44
C ARG A 138 -4.65 13.92 13.63
N GLN A 139 -3.94 14.82 12.94
CA GLN A 139 -2.70 14.46 12.24
C GLN A 139 -1.66 13.90 13.19
N GLN A 140 -1.49 14.54 14.35
CA GLN A 140 -0.54 14.10 15.37
C GLN A 140 -0.89 12.72 15.93
N ARG A 141 -2.17 12.50 16.27
CA ARG A 141 -2.66 11.18 16.70
C ARG A 141 -2.37 10.09 15.66
N LEU A 142 -2.57 10.38 14.37
CA LEU A 142 -2.24 9.43 13.30
C LEU A 142 -0.75 9.07 13.26
N ARG A 143 0.14 10.06 13.47
CA ARG A 143 1.59 9.83 13.53
C ARG A 143 1.97 8.94 14.71
N GLU A 144 1.38 9.17 15.87
CA GLU A 144 1.62 8.37 17.08
C GLU A 144 1.15 6.94 16.92
N VAL A 145 -0.08 6.73 16.44
CA VAL A 145 -0.62 5.38 16.18
C VAL A 145 0.27 4.64 15.20
N TRP A 146 0.74 5.32 14.16
CA TRP A 146 1.66 4.73 13.19
C TRP A 146 3.02 4.38 13.79
N ALA A 147 3.61 5.28 14.58
CA ALA A 147 4.89 5.05 15.24
C ALA A 147 4.81 3.83 16.17
N ARG A 148 3.73 3.74 16.96
CA ARG A 148 3.43 2.58 17.82
C ARG A 148 3.27 1.29 17.00
N PHE A 149 2.58 1.34 15.87
CA PHE A 149 2.50 0.17 15.01
C PHE A 149 3.90 -0.27 14.54
N GLN A 150 4.74 0.67 14.12
CA GLN A 150 6.06 0.36 13.58
C GLN A 150 7.04 -0.20 14.61
N SER A 151 6.85 0.13 15.89
CA SER A 151 7.63 -0.45 16.99
C SER A 151 7.21 -1.88 17.36
N LEU A 152 6.07 -2.37 16.88
CA LEU A 152 5.64 -3.74 17.16
C LEU A 152 6.56 -4.78 16.48
N PRO A 153 6.78 -5.96 17.10
CA PRO A 153 7.45 -7.08 16.48
C PRO A 153 6.83 -7.47 15.12
N PRO A 154 7.62 -8.00 14.16
CA PRO A 154 7.13 -8.35 12.83
C PRO A 154 5.90 -9.27 12.82
N ALA A 155 5.84 -10.23 13.74
CA ALA A 155 4.72 -11.16 13.90
C ALA A 155 3.44 -10.45 14.36
N GLU A 156 3.53 -9.59 15.37
CA GLU A 156 2.40 -8.81 15.88
C GLU A 156 1.86 -7.84 14.83
N ARG A 157 2.74 -7.16 14.09
CA ARG A 157 2.34 -6.32 12.95
C ARG A 157 1.60 -7.12 11.88
N ALA A 158 2.00 -8.36 11.64
CA ALA A 158 1.32 -9.23 10.68
C ALA A 158 -0.07 -9.64 11.19
N ALA A 159 -0.19 -10.04 12.45
CA ALA A 159 -1.44 -10.39 13.09
C ALA A 159 -2.42 -9.19 13.11
N LEU A 160 -1.96 -8.00 13.48
CA LEU A 160 -2.79 -6.81 13.51
C LEU A 160 -3.31 -6.43 12.11
N ARG A 161 -2.46 -6.57 11.07
CA ARG A 161 -2.89 -6.37 9.67
C ARG A 161 -3.94 -7.39 9.24
N ALA A 162 -3.78 -8.65 9.62
CA ALA A 162 -4.74 -9.70 9.30
C ALA A 162 -6.10 -9.42 9.97
N ARG A 163 -6.10 -9.05 11.25
CA ARG A 163 -7.32 -8.66 11.99
C ARG A 163 -8.00 -7.45 11.37
N PHE A 164 -7.24 -6.41 11.04
CA PHE A 164 -7.79 -5.23 10.35
C PHE A 164 -8.36 -5.58 8.98
N ALA A 165 -7.69 -6.49 8.26
CA ALA A 165 -8.16 -6.93 6.96
C ALA A 165 -9.47 -7.72 7.05
N ALA A 166 -9.57 -8.63 8.01
CA ALA A 166 -10.82 -9.35 8.29
C ALA A 166 -11.93 -8.37 8.71
N HIS A 167 -11.64 -7.45 9.63
CA HIS A 167 -12.63 -6.50 10.13
C HIS A 167 -13.14 -5.55 9.05
N ALA A 168 -12.24 -4.95 8.26
CA ALA A 168 -12.71 -4.09 7.20
C ALA A 168 -13.52 -4.93 6.17
N ALA A 169 -13.24 -6.23 5.97
CA ALA A 169 -13.97 -7.08 5.00
C ALA A 169 -15.42 -7.26 5.43
N THR A 170 -15.62 -7.22 6.74
CA THR A 170 -16.94 -7.14 7.37
C THR A 170 -17.57 -5.74 7.25
N VAL A 171 -16.84 -4.66 7.55
CA VAL A 171 -17.42 -3.32 7.78
C VAL A 171 -17.39 -2.35 6.58
N MET A 172 -16.35 -2.36 5.75
CA MET A 172 -16.15 -1.38 4.67
C MET A 172 -15.67 -2.05 3.36
N PRO A 173 -16.56 -2.70 2.61
CA PRO A 173 -16.17 -3.48 1.45
C PRO A 173 -15.83 -2.65 0.20
N ASP A 174 -16.40 -1.46 0.04
CA ASP A 174 -16.11 -0.56 -1.10
C ASP A 174 -14.87 0.32 -0.85
N ALA A 175 -14.45 0.49 0.41
CA ALA A 175 -13.22 1.22 0.76
C ALA A 175 -11.93 0.43 0.48
N ALA A 176 -12.09 -0.86 0.21
CA ALA A 176 -11.01 -1.74 -0.08
C ALA A 176 -10.65 -1.74 -1.55
N GLY A 177 -9.52 -1.13 -1.87
CA GLY A 177 -8.93 -1.25 -3.19
C GLY A 177 -8.67 -2.72 -3.57
N PRO A 178 -8.44 -3.00 -4.87
CA PRO A 178 -8.29 -4.35 -5.41
C PRO A 178 -7.27 -5.26 -4.69
N HIS A 179 -6.30 -4.68 -3.98
CA HIS A 179 -5.28 -5.40 -3.21
C HIS A 179 -5.76 -6.01 -1.89
N TRP A 180 -7.00 -5.73 -1.49
CA TRP A 180 -7.55 -6.19 -0.22
C TRP A 180 -8.70 -7.19 -0.39
N THR A 181 -8.98 -7.68 -1.61
CA THR A 181 -9.92 -8.79 -1.78
C THR A 181 -9.47 -10.02 -0.98
N PRO A 182 -10.33 -10.58 -0.09
CA PRO A 182 -10.08 -11.86 0.58
C PRO A 182 -9.68 -12.94 -0.42
N ALA A 183 -8.79 -13.85 -0.02
CA ALA A 183 -8.22 -14.87 -0.91
C ALA A 183 -9.27 -15.66 -1.73
N PRO A 184 -10.43 -16.06 -1.17
CA PRO A 184 -11.47 -16.75 -1.95
C PRO A 184 -12.01 -15.88 -3.11
N LEU A 185 -12.23 -14.58 -2.87
CA LEU A 185 -12.80 -13.65 -3.86
C LEU A 185 -11.82 -13.29 -4.99
N ARG A 186 -10.53 -13.62 -4.84
CA ARG A 186 -9.52 -13.42 -5.91
C ARG A 186 -9.69 -14.39 -7.07
N ALA A 187 -10.28 -15.56 -6.82
CA ALA A 187 -10.53 -16.58 -7.82
C ALA A 187 -11.70 -16.26 -8.77
N LEU A 188 -12.49 -15.23 -8.45
CA LEU A 188 -13.60 -14.75 -9.26
C LEU A 188 -13.12 -13.77 -10.35
N THR A 189 -13.68 -13.89 -11.54
CA THR A 189 -13.47 -12.93 -12.64
C THR A 189 -14.04 -11.54 -12.30
N PRO A 190 -13.63 -10.46 -12.99
CA PRO A 190 -14.23 -9.13 -12.77
C PRO A 190 -15.76 -9.13 -12.88
N MET A 191 -16.32 -9.84 -13.86
CA MET A 191 -17.76 -9.94 -14.10
C MET A 191 -18.47 -10.71 -12.97
N GLN A 192 -17.88 -11.83 -12.51
CA GLN A 192 -18.38 -12.59 -11.37
C GLN A 192 -18.37 -11.77 -10.08
N ARG A 193 -17.32 -10.98 -9.85
CA ARG A 193 -17.27 -10.06 -8.70
C ARG A 193 -18.33 -8.97 -8.78
N GLN A 194 -18.67 -8.50 -9.98
CA GLN A 194 -19.73 -7.52 -10.18
C GLN A 194 -21.11 -8.11 -9.88
N ALA A 195 -21.41 -9.32 -10.38
CA ALA A 195 -22.65 -10.03 -10.07
C ALA A 195 -22.82 -10.28 -8.57
N LEU A 196 -21.76 -10.78 -7.91
CA LEU A 196 -21.76 -10.99 -6.46
C LEU A 196 -21.98 -9.68 -5.68
N ARG A 197 -21.39 -8.56 -6.13
CA ARG A 197 -21.63 -7.25 -5.51
C ARG A 197 -23.06 -6.77 -5.68
N ALA A 198 -23.64 -6.95 -6.86
CA ALA A 198 -25.03 -6.57 -7.13
C ALA A 198 -25.98 -7.37 -6.23
N HIS A 199 -25.78 -8.68 -6.13
CA HIS A 199 -26.53 -9.55 -5.24
C HIS A 199 -26.39 -9.15 -3.76
N LEU A 200 -25.17 -8.93 -3.26
CA LEU A 200 -25.00 -8.50 -1.87
C LEU A 200 -25.66 -7.14 -1.58
N ARG A 201 -25.76 -6.25 -2.57
CA ARG A 201 -26.43 -4.94 -2.42
C ARG A 201 -27.96 -5.07 -2.36
N SER A 202 -28.54 -6.08 -3.00
CA SER A 202 -29.99 -6.31 -2.92
C SER A 202 -30.43 -6.89 -1.58
N LEU A 203 -29.53 -7.51 -0.83
CA LEU A 203 -29.82 -8.03 0.52
C LEU A 203 -29.89 -6.93 1.58
N PRO A 204 -30.78 -7.05 2.59
CA PRO A 204 -30.80 -6.16 3.74
C PRO A 204 -29.49 -6.25 4.55
N PRO A 205 -29.10 -5.21 5.31
CA PRO A 205 -27.78 -5.12 5.93
C PRO A 205 -27.39 -6.32 6.81
N GLN A 206 -28.34 -6.90 7.54
CA GLN A 206 -28.12 -8.06 8.41
C GLN A 206 -27.87 -9.33 7.57
N ALA A 207 -28.77 -9.65 6.63
CA ALA A 207 -28.61 -10.80 5.72
C ALA A 207 -27.33 -10.72 4.87
N ARG A 208 -26.90 -9.50 4.50
CA ARG A 208 -25.64 -9.28 3.77
C ARG A 208 -24.41 -9.71 4.58
N ALA A 209 -24.42 -9.51 5.90
CA ALA A 209 -23.30 -9.91 6.76
C ALA A 209 -23.20 -11.43 6.88
N ASP A 210 -24.33 -12.10 7.05
CA ASP A 210 -24.42 -13.56 7.15
C ASP A 210 -24.02 -14.24 5.83
N GLU A 211 -24.55 -13.74 4.72
CA GLU A 211 -24.22 -14.25 3.39
C GLU A 211 -22.72 -14.12 3.11
N ARG A 212 -22.10 -13.03 3.58
CA ARG A 212 -20.64 -12.86 3.47
C ARG A 212 -19.85 -13.82 4.32
N ALA A 213 -20.25 -14.06 5.56
CA ALA A 213 -19.60 -15.03 6.43
C ALA A 213 -19.64 -16.42 5.78
N ARG A 214 -20.78 -16.78 5.17
CA ARG A 214 -20.94 -17.99 4.37
C ARG A 214 -19.99 -18.03 3.18
N LEU A 215 -19.93 -16.96 2.37
CA LEU A 215 -19.07 -16.89 1.18
C LEU A 215 -17.57 -17.01 1.50
N LEU A 216 -17.14 -16.47 2.65
CA LEU A 216 -15.74 -16.56 3.08
C LEU A 216 -15.36 -17.95 3.60
N ALA A 217 -16.35 -18.78 3.98
CA ALA A 217 -16.15 -20.17 4.34
C ALA A 217 -16.11 -21.12 3.13
N LEU A 218 -16.52 -20.65 1.93
CA LEU A 218 -16.49 -21.44 0.71
C LEU A 218 -15.07 -21.54 0.13
N THR A 219 -14.78 -22.71 -0.45
CA THR A 219 -13.59 -22.87 -1.29
C THR A 219 -13.70 -22.02 -2.57
N PRO A 220 -12.57 -21.69 -3.23
CA PRO A 220 -12.60 -20.96 -4.50
C PRO A 220 -13.49 -21.60 -5.58
N GLN A 221 -13.60 -22.93 -5.60
CA GLN A 221 -14.45 -23.64 -6.56
C GLN A 221 -15.93 -23.47 -6.22
N GLN A 222 -16.32 -23.74 -4.97
CA GLN A 222 -17.70 -23.56 -4.49
C GLN A 222 -18.18 -22.12 -4.65
N LEU A 223 -17.30 -21.14 -4.44
CA LEU A 223 -17.62 -19.74 -4.64
C LEU A 223 -17.87 -19.40 -6.12
N ARG A 224 -17.13 -20.00 -7.06
CA ARG A 224 -17.37 -19.83 -8.49
C ARG A 224 -18.71 -20.42 -8.92
N ASP A 225 -19.04 -21.59 -8.40
CA ASP A 225 -20.29 -22.29 -8.70
C ASP A 225 -21.47 -21.51 -8.11
N TYR A 226 -21.37 -21.05 -6.86
CA TYR A 226 -22.35 -20.15 -6.24
C TYR A 226 -22.61 -18.89 -7.07
N VAL A 227 -21.56 -18.20 -7.53
CA VAL A 227 -21.73 -16.97 -8.32
C VAL A 227 -22.34 -17.22 -9.70
N ARG A 228 -22.19 -18.43 -10.26
CA ARG A 228 -22.81 -18.83 -11.52
C ARG A 228 -24.33 -19.00 -11.38
N GLU A 229 -24.79 -19.41 -10.21
CA GLU A 229 -26.20 -19.64 -9.89
C GLU A 229 -26.95 -18.36 -9.48
N LEU A 230 -26.23 -17.26 -9.25
CA LEU A 230 -26.86 -15.98 -8.91
C LEU A 230 -27.72 -15.47 -10.07
N PRO A 231 -28.94 -14.97 -9.79
CA PRO A 231 -29.78 -14.36 -10.81
C PRO A 231 -29.04 -13.17 -11.46
N PRO A 232 -29.25 -12.92 -12.78
CA PRO A 232 -28.64 -11.79 -13.45
C PRO A 232 -29.00 -10.49 -12.72
N ALA A 233 -28.02 -9.61 -12.57
CA ALA A 233 -28.24 -8.31 -11.95
C ALA A 233 -29.34 -7.58 -12.73
N GLN A 234 -30.47 -7.31 -12.08
CA GLN A 234 -31.53 -6.51 -12.68
C GLN A 234 -30.98 -5.10 -12.95
N PRO A 235 -31.28 -4.51 -14.12
CA PRO A 235 -30.74 -3.22 -14.56
C PRO A 235 -31.14 -2.07 -13.64
#